data_AF-A0A3E0QPY1-F1
#
_entry.id   AF-A0A3E0QPY1-F1
#
_cell.length_a   1.000
_cell.length_b   1.000
_cell.length_c   1.000
_cell.angle_alpha   90.00
_cell.angle_beta   90.00
_cell.angle_gamma   90.00
#
_symmetry.space_group_name_H-M   'P 1'
#
loop_
_entity.id
_entity.type
_entity.pdbx_description
1 polymer ?
#
loop_
_entity_poly.entity_id
_entity_poly.type
_entity_poly.pdbx_seq_one_letter_code
_entity_poly.pdbx_strand_id
1 'polypeptide(L)'
;MNRIRSFIRANNFPWVTFKRYWKYSSTSELLMDVLFPCILSIILLIFTSLSVDDFKPLIEKVQQISGQVIAAVAILAGFNIASISILATITGGPTETLRKKRSDDGSLNLYEMLICFFTWAVIIQLIVVLLSIIFYYIGLFIPRKFENLKVNWFSWVFIGVWLTITIHSIFLSIRNMKTLYLYVTYKKPSSS
;
A
#
# COMPACT_ATOMS: atom_id res chain seq x y z
N MET A 1 19.14 -16.75 21.82
CA MET A 1 17.78 -16.91 21.22
C MET A 1 16.70 -16.02 21.85
N ASN A 2 16.64 -15.81 23.17
CA ASN A 2 15.56 -15.00 23.80
C ASN A 2 15.52 -13.52 23.36
N ARG A 3 16.69 -12.89 23.11
CA ARG A 3 16.77 -11.48 22.65
C ARG A 3 16.26 -11.27 21.22
N ILE A 4 16.42 -12.26 20.33
CA ILE A 4 15.91 -12.19 18.95
C ILE A 4 14.39 -12.32 18.96
N ARG A 5 13.84 -13.24 19.77
CA ARG A 5 12.38 -13.38 19.92
C ARG A 5 11.73 -12.14 20.52
N SER A 6 12.36 -11.49 21.52
CA SER A 6 11.85 -10.24 22.08
C SER A 6 11.92 -9.10 21.08
N PHE A 7 12.98 -9.01 20.28
CA PHE A 7 13.09 -8.02 19.20
C PHE A 7 12.00 -8.19 18.13
N ILE A 8 11.77 -9.42 17.66
CA ILE A 8 10.70 -9.70 16.69
C ILE A 8 9.32 -9.40 17.28
N ARG A 9 9.09 -9.75 18.56
CA ARG A 9 7.82 -9.47 19.23
C ARG A 9 7.57 -7.97 19.41
N ALA A 10 8.63 -7.17 19.63
CA ALA A 10 8.52 -5.72 19.74
C ALA A 10 8.27 -5.03 18.38
N ASN A 11 8.76 -5.59 17.28
CA ASN A 11 8.64 -5.02 15.93
C ASN A 11 7.56 -5.70 15.07
N ASN A 12 6.64 -6.44 15.67
CA ASN A 12 5.59 -7.16 14.95
C ASN A 12 4.44 -6.26 14.46
N PHE A 13 4.54 -4.94 14.66
CA PHE A 13 3.49 -3.99 14.34
C PHE A 13 2.99 -4.09 12.89
N PRO A 14 3.86 -4.15 11.85
CA PRO A 14 3.40 -4.35 10.47
C PRO A 14 2.60 -5.63 10.28
N TRP A 15 3.02 -6.71 10.94
CA TRP A 15 2.36 -8.01 10.85
C TRP A 15 1.01 -8.04 11.56
N VAL A 16 0.91 -7.39 12.73
CA VAL A 16 -0.36 -7.26 13.46
C VAL A 16 -1.36 -6.44 12.65
N THR A 17 -0.90 -5.31 12.08
CA THR A 17 -1.74 -4.44 11.24
C THR A 17 -2.17 -5.16 9.96
N PHE A 18 -1.29 -5.91 9.31
CA PHE A 18 -1.63 -6.75 8.15
C PHE A 18 -2.74 -7.76 8.47
N LYS A 19 -2.58 -8.53 9.56
CA LYS A 19 -3.58 -9.52 9.99
C LYS A 19 -4.93 -8.90 10.25
N ARG A 20 -4.95 -7.72 10.88
CA ARG A 20 -6.19 -6.97 11.12
C ARG A 20 -6.79 -6.46 9.82
N TYR A 21 -5.99 -5.86 8.93
CA TYR A 21 -6.42 -5.46 7.59
C TYR A 21 -7.12 -6.61 6.86
N TRP A 22 -6.50 -7.79 6.86
CA TRP A 22 -7.05 -8.96 6.18
C TRP A 22 -8.34 -9.47 6.83
N LYS A 23 -8.40 -9.49 8.17
CA LYS A 23 -9.59 -9.92 8.91
C LYS A 23 -10.79 -8.98 8.67
N TYR A 24 -10.55 -7.67 8.56
CA TYR A 24 -11.62 -6.67 8.50
C TYR A 24 -12.02 -6.26 7.09
N SER A 25 -11.20 -6.57 6.08
CA SER A 25 -11.54 -6.28 4.69
C SER A 25 -12.57 -7.29 4.17
N SER A 26 -13.60 -6.80 3.50
CA SER A 26 -14.54 -7.65 2.78
C SER A 26 -13.89 -8.33 1.58
N THR A 27 -14.47 -9.43 1.10
CA THR A 27 -13.95 -10.16 -0.07
C THR A 27 -13.88 -9.29 -1.32
N SER A 28 -14.86 -8.40 -1.52
CA SER A 28 -14.86 -7.47 -2.65
C SER A 28 -13.78 -6.39 -2.54
N GLU A 29 -13.48 -5.91 -1.34
CA GLU A 29 -12.36 -5.00 -1.09
C GLU A 29 -11.02 -5.67 -1.34
N LEU A 30 -10.82 -6.90 -0.85
CA LEU A 30 -9.59 -7.65 -1.11
C LEU A 30 -9.40 -7.95 -2.60
N LEU A 31 -10.48 -8.20 -3.33
CA LEU A 31 -10.43 -8.39 -4.78
C LEU A 31 -9.93 -7.12 -5.49
N MET A 32 -10.50 -5.96 -5.13
CA MET A 32 -10.09 -4.67 -5.68
C MET A 32 -8.68 -4.28 -5.26
N ASP A 33 -8.30 -4.58 -4.03
CA ASP A 33 -7.01 -4.17 -3.46
C ASP A 33 -5.87 -5.07 -3.93
N VAL A 34 -6.10 -6.38 -4.15
CA VAL A 34 -5.01 -7.34 -4.43
C VAL A 34 -5.08 -7.87 -5.86
N LEU A 35 -6.24 -8.42 -6.27
CA LEU A 35 -6.35 -9.07 -7.57
C LEU A 35 -6.19 -8.04 -8.71
N PHE A 36 -6.85 -6.90 -8.60
CA PHE A 36 -6.79 -5.88 -9.66
C PHE A 36 -5.38 -5.31 -9.85
N PRO A 37 -4.61 -4.97 -8.80
CA PRO A 37 -3.21 -4.59 -8.94
C PRO A 37 -2.32 -5.68 -9.52
N CYS A 38 -2.53 -6.95 -9.15
CA CYS A 38 -1.81 -8.07 -9.74
C CYS A 38 -2.06 -8.13 -11.26
N ILE A 39 -3.32 -8.13 -11.69
CA ILE A 39 -3.68 -8.18 -13.12
C ILE A 39 -3.08 -6.98 -13.86
N LEU A 40 -3.25 -5.77 -13.33
CA LEU A 40 -2.75 -4.55 -13.95
C LEU A 40 -1.21 -4.58 -14.09
N SER A 41 -0.50 -5.03 -13.05
CA SER A 41 0.95 -5.16 -13.10
C SER A 41 1.42 -6.19 -14.14
N ILE A 42 0.73 -7.32 -14.27
CA ILE A 42 1.05 -8.34 -15.29
C ILE A 42 0.87 -7.76 -16.69
N ILE A 43 -0.22 -7.05 -16.94
CA ILE A 43 -0.49 -6.41 -18.24
C ILE A 43 0.63 -5.43 -18.58
N LEU A 44 1.00 -4.54 -17.66
CA LEU A 44 2.07 -3.57 -17.86
C LEU A 44 3.44 -4.22 -18.10
N LEU A 45 3.74 -5.31 -17.39
CA LEU A 45 4.98 -6.06 -17.61
C LEU A 45 5.01 -6.74 -18.97
N ILE A 46 3.89 -7.31 -19.44
CA ILE A 46 3.80 -7.90 -20.78
C ILE A 46 4.12 -6.83 -21.83
N PHE A 47 3.49 -5.66 -21.76
CA PHE A 47 3.80 -4.54 -22.67
C PHE A 47 5.27 -4.12 -22.61
N THR A 48 5.85 -4.09 -21.41
CA THR A 48 7.26 -3.74 -21.21
C THR A 48 8.18 -4.79 -21.85
N SER A 49 7.87 -6.08 -21.67
CA SER A 49 8.66 -7.18 -22.24
C SER A 49 8.63 -7.24 -23.76
N LEU A 50 7.56 -6.75 -24.40
CA LEU A 50 7.50 -6.63 -25.87
C LEU A 50 8.37 -5.49 -26.42
N SER A 51 8.78 -4.56 -25.57
CA SER A 51 9.51 -3.36 -25.97
C SER A 51 10.98 -3.37 -25.54
N VAL A 52 11.35 -4.24 -24.57
CA VAL A 52 12.66 -4.22 -23.92
C VAL A 52 13.15 -5.65 -23.66
N ASP A 53 14.21 -6.03 -24.38
CA ASP A 53 14.89 -7.33 -24.23
C ASP A 53 16.20 -7.24 -23.41
N ASP A 54 16.81 -6.06 -23.38
CA ASP A 54 18.09 -5.81 -22.73
C ASP A 54 17.95 -5.27 -21.31
N PHE A 55 18.88 -5.64 -20.44
CA PHE A 55 18.86 -5.29 -19.03
C PHE A 55 19.01 -3.78 -18.77
N LYS A 56 19.90 -3.10 -19.50
CA LYS A 56 20.14 -1.66 -19.29
C LYS A 56 18.89 -0.81 -19.54
N PRO A 57 18.22 -0.89 -20.71
CA PRO A 57 17.00 -0.13 -20.95
C PRO A 57 15.91 -0.44 -19.92
N LEU A 58 15.80 -1.69 -19.46
CA LEU A 58 14.83 -2.07 -18.43
C LEU A 58 15.08 -1.32 -17.13
N ILE A 59 16.32 -1.33 -16.64
CA ILE A 59 16.65 -0.66 -15.37
C ILE A 59 16.54 0.86 -15.50
N GLU A 60 16.91 1.46 -16.63
CA GLU A 60 16.72 2.90 -16.86
C GLU A 60 15.24 3.29 -16.77
N LYS A 61 14.33 2.48 -17.34
CA LYS A 61 12.88 2.68 -17.21
C LYS A 61 12.41 2.51 -15.76
N VAL A 62 12.87 1.46 -15.09
CA VAL A 62 12.54 1.22 -13.67
C VAL A 62 13.03 2.38 -12.79
N GLN A 63 14.23 2.91 -13.03
CA GLN A 63 14.78 4.05 -12.31
C GLN A 63 13.91 5.31 -12.52
N GLN A 64 13.55 5.60 -13.77
CA GLN A 64 12.70 6.75 -14.10
C GLN A 64 11.34 6.66 -13.39
N ILE A 65 10.69 5.49 -13.47
CA ILE A 65 9.40 5.26 -12.81
C ILE A 65 9.56 5.30 -11.29
N SER A 66 10.65 4.74 -10.74
CA SER A 66 10.92 4.76 -9.30
C SER A 66 10.97 6.19 -8.74
N GLY A 67 11.60 7.12 -9.45
CA GLY A 67 11.63 8.54 -9.07
C GLY A 67 10.22 9.15 -8.98
N GLN A 68 9.36 8.86 -9.96
CA GLN A 68 7.96 9.31 -9.97
C GLN A 68 7.13 8.65 -8.87
N VAL A 69 7.35 7.36 -8.63
CA VAL A 69 6.68 6.58 -7.58
C VAL A 69 7.04 7.12 -6.20
N ILE A 70 8.31 7.45 -5.94
CA ILE A 70 8.73 8.05 -4.66
C ILE A 70 7.92 9.32 -4.38
N ALA A 71 7.84 10.23 -5.34
CA ALA A 71 7.11 11.49 -5.18
C ALA A 71 5.61 11.26 -4.96
N ALA A 72 4.97 10.45 -5.81
CA ALA A 72 3.54 10.18 -5.72
C ALA A 72 3.18 9.49 -4.39
N VAL A 73 3.91 8.43 -4.03
CA VAL A 73 3.63 7.63 -2.83
C VAL A 73 3.91 8.42 -1.56
N ALA A 74 4.91 9.32 -1.54
CA ALA A 74 5.14 10.23 -0.41
C ALA A 74 3.94 11.17 -0.17
N ILE A 75 3.34 11.71 -1.24
CA ILE A 75 2.11 12.52 -1.14
C ILE A 75 0.96 11.69 -0.59
N LEU A 76 0.76 10.46 -1.11
CA LEU A 76 -0.28 9.54 -0.65
C LEU A 76 -0.10 9.14 0.83
N ALA A 77 1.14 8.94 1.29
CA ALA A 77 1.45 8.68 2.70
C ALA A 77 1.14 9.89 3.58
N GLY A 78 1.53 11.09 3.15
CA GLY A 78 1.18 12.34 3.83
C GLY A 78 -0.33 12.52 3.98
N PHE A 79 -1.10 12.27 2.91
CA PHE A 79 -2.56 12.29 2.94
C PHE A 79 -3.15 11.31 3.95
N ASN A 80 -2.65 10.06 3.97
CA ASN A 80 -3.14 9.05 4.90
C ASN A 80 -2.83 9.41 6.37
N ILE A 81 -1.65 9.96 6.66
CA ILE A 81 -1.27 10.42 8.01
C ILE A 81 -2.11 11.62 8.44
N ALA A 82 -2.33 12.59 7.55
CA ALA A 82 -3.18 13.75 7.81
C ALA A 82 -4.63 13.32 8.10
N SER A 83 -5.15 12.36 7.34
CA SER A 83 -6.49 11.80 7.55
C SER A 83 -6.62 11.13 8.92
N ILE A 84 -5.64 10.31 9.33
CA ILE A 84 -5.60 9.73 10.69
C ILE A 84 -5.62 10.84 11.75
N SER A 85 -4.85 11.90 11.54
CA SER A 85 -4.75 13.02 12.49
C SER A 85 -6.07 13.75 12.65
N ILE A 86 -6.78 14.02 11.54
CA ILE A 86 -8.13 14.62 11.55
C ILE A 86 -9.12 13.68 12.25
N LEU A 87 -9.08 12.38 11.95
CA LEU A 87 -9.94 11.40 12.61
C LEU A 87 -9.67 11.31 14.12
N ALA A 88 -8.42 11.52 14.56
CA ALA A 88 -8.04 11.52 15.97
C ALA A 88 -8.53 12.77 16.73
N THR A 89 -8.67 13.91 16.05
CA THR A 89 -9.06 15.18 16.70
C THR A 89 -10.57 15.40 16.76
N ILE A 90 -11.37 14.72 15.94
CA ILE A 90 -12.84 14.84 15.99
C ILE A 90 -13.38 14.11 17.22
N THR A 91 -13.73 14.88 18.26
CA THR A 91 -14.19 14.39 19.57
C THR A 91 -15.72 14.39 19.75
N GLY A 92 -16.50 14.88 18.77
CA GLY A 92 -17.97 14.90 18.82
C GLY A 92 -18.64 14.73 17.44
N GLY A 93 -19.94 14.38 17.41
CA GLY A 93 -20.74 14.20 16.18
C GLY A 93 -20.97 12.74 15.76
N PRO A 94 -21.14 12.44 14.44
CA PRO A 94 -21.33 11.07 13.94
C PRO A 94 -20.21 10.10 14.37
N THR A 95 -18.99 10.62 14.53
CA THR A 95 -17.80 9.94 15.07
C THR A 95 -18.01 9.38 16.47
N GLU A 96 -18.70 10.10 17.38
CA GLU A 96 -18.99 9.64 18.74
C GLU A 96 -20.01 8.49 18.74
N THR A 97 -20.97 8.53 17.82
CA THR A 97 -21.97 7.47 17.62
C THR A 97 -21.31 6.20 17.05
N LEU A 98 -20.33 6.35 16.16
CA LEU A 98 -19.56 5.25 15.57
C LEU A 98 -18.48 4.69 16.52
N ARG A 99 -17.96 5.51 17.44
CA ARG A 99 -17.18 5.06 18.61
C ARG A 99 -18.03 4.25 19.62
N LYS A 100 -19.35 4.35 19.56
CA LYS A 100 -20.29 3.58 20.38
C LYS A 100 -20.91 2.40 19.61
N LYS A 101 -20.87 2.41 18.27
CA LYS A 101 -21.40 1.36 17.40
C LYS A 101 -20.34 0.29 17.14
N ARG A 102 -20.44 -0.81 17.89
CA ARG A 102 -19.64 -2.04 17.70
C ARG A 102 -20.01 -2.71 16.37
N SER A 103 -19.03 -3.37 15.74
CA SER A 103 -19.29 -4.28 14.62
C SER A 103 -20.18 -5.46 15.04
N ASP A 104 -20.81 -6.16 14.08
CA ASP A 104 -21.66 -7.35 14.32
C ASP A 104 -20.95 -8.47 15.14
N ASP A 105 -19.62 -8.48 15.14
CA ASP A 105 -18.77 -9.44 15.86
C ASP A 105 -18.30 -8.92 17.25
N GLY A 106 -18.79 -7.75 17.69
CA GLY A 106 -18.53 -7.16 19.00
C GLY A 106 -17.09 -6.74 19.30
N SER A 107 -16.15 -6.92 18.36
CA SER A 107 -14.71 -6.92 18.65
C SER A 107 -13.96 -5.60 18.37
N LEU A 108 -14.47 -4.70 17.51
CA LEU A 108 -13.90 -3.36 17.28
C LEU A 108 -14.99 -2.35 16.81
N ASN A 109 -14.77 -1.07 17.08
CA ASN A 109 -15.60 0.02 16.55
C ASN A 109 -15.19 0.39 15.11
N LEU A 110 -16.13 0.94 14.31
CA LEU A 110 -15.85 1.38 12.91
C LEU A 110 -14.66 2.35 12.82
N TYR A 111 -14.47 3.15 13.86
CA TYR A 111 -13.32 4.04 14.03
C TYR A 111 -11.97 3.31 14.05
N GLU A 112 -11.87 2.20 14.78
CA GLU A 112 -10.62 1.42 14.90
C GLU A 112 -10.30 0.68 13.61
N MET A 113 -11.34 0.24 12.89
CA MET A 113 -11.21 -0.34 11.55
C MET A 113 -10.65 0.68 10.56
N LEU A 114 -11.17 1.91 10.58
CA LEU A 114 -10.70 3.01 9.74
C LEU A 114 -9.22 3.31 10.00
N ILE A 115 -8.83 3.49 11.28
CA ILE A 115 -7.43 3.69 11.65
C ILE A 115 -6.56 2.53 11.18
N CYS A 116 -7.02 1.29 11.32
CA CYS A 116 -6.28 0.11 10.88
C CYS A 116 -6.00 0.15 9.36
N PHE A 117 -6.99 0.53 8.55
CA PHE A 117 -6.83 0.62 7.09
C PHE A 117 -5.90 1.73 6.65
N PHE A 118 -6.02 2.91 7.25
CA PHE A 118 -5.09 4.02 6.99
C PHE A 118 -3.67 3.68 7.42
N THR A 119 -3.51 3.08 8.60
CA THR A 119 -2.20 2.65 9.11
C THR A 119 -1.55 1.61 8.19
N TRP A 120 -2.33 0.63 7.71
CA TRP A 120 -1.84 -0.37 6.77
C TRP A 120 -1.36 0.26 5.45
N ALA A 121 -2.13 1.20 4.92
CA ALA A 121 -1.74 1.91 3.70
C ALA A 121 -0.42 2.66 3.87
N VAL A 122 -0.23 3.38 4.99
CA VAL A 122 1.03 4.07 5.30
C VAL A 122 2.20 3.10 5.36
N ILE A 123 2.03 1.94 6.00
CA ILE A 123 3.09 0.92 6.08
C ILE A 123 3.50 0.43 4.69
N ILE A 124 2.52 0.08 3.84
CA ILE A 124 2.78 -0.37 2.47
C ILE A 124 3.45 0.74 1.65
N GLN A 125 3.01 1.99 1.80
CA GLN A 125 3.58 3.13 1.09
C GLN A 125 5.04 3.38 1.47
N LEU A 126 5.39 3.26 2.76
CA LEU A 126 6.78 3.35 3.21
C LEU A 126 7.64 2.21 2.64
N ILE A 127 7.10 0.99 2.54
CA ILE A 127 7.79 -0.14 1.89
C ILE A 127 8.03 0.17 0.40
N VAL A 128 7.01 0.67 -0.31
CA VAL A 128 7.14 1.04 -1.73
C VAL A 128 8.19 2.13 -1.92
N VAL A 129 8.16 3.20 -1.11
CA VAL A 129 9.15 4.29 -1.19
C VAL A 129 10.56 3.75 -0.95
N LEU A 130 10.75 2.90 0.07
CA LEU A 130 12.06 2.32 0.36
C LEU A 130 12.57 1.46 -0.81
N LEU A 131 11.73 0.60 -1.37
CA LEU A 131 12.09 -0.22 -2.53
C LEU A 131 12.41 0.66 -3.75
N SER A 132 11.62 1.70 -4.00
CA SER A 132 11.87 2.63 -5.11
C SER A 132 13.17 3.42 -4.95
N ILE A 133 13.56 3.80 -3.72
CA ILE A 133 14.87 4.41 -3.45
C ILE A 133 15.99 3.42 -3.77
N ILE A 134 15.86 2.16 -3.35
CA ILE A 134 16.83 1.11 -3.66
C ILE A 134 16.95 0.92 -5.18
N PHE A 135 15.84 0.80 -5.90
CA PHE A 135 15.86 0.67 -7.36
C PHE A 135 16.46 1.88 -8.06
N TYR A 136 16.09 3.08 -7.63
CA TYR A 136 16.63 4.31 -8.17
C TYR A 136 18.15 4.37 -8.00
N TYR A 137 18.65 3.99 -6.82
CA TYR A 137 20.07 3.93 -6.53
C TYR A 137 20.78 2.86 -7.37
N ILE A 138 20.25 1.63 -7.44
CA ILE A 138 20.84 0.55 -8.25
C ILE A 138 20.93 0.97 -9.73
N GLY A 139 19.91 1.66 -10.26
CA GLY A 139 19.91 2.14 -11.64
C GLY A 139 21.02 3.14 -11.95
N LEU A 140 21.45 3.95 -10.97
CA LEU A 140 22.56 4.89 -11.14
C LEU A 140 23.94 4.20 -11.27
N PHE A 141 24.10 3.01 -10.70
CA PHE A 141 25.41 2.35 -10.55
C PHE A 141 25.51 1.03 -11.30
N ILE A 142 24.80 0.87 -12.42
CA ILE A 142 24.89 -0.33 -13.25
C ILE A 142 26.32 -0.46 -13.83
N PRO A 143 27.07 -1.53 -13.52
CA PRO A 143 28.39 -1.72 -14.10
C PRO A 143 28.29 -1.99 -15.60
N ARG A 144 29.20 -1.43 -16.41
CA ARG A 144 29.21 -1.58 -17.88
C ARG A 144 29.14 -3.03 -18.38
N LYS A 145 29.62 -3.99 -17.58
CA LYS A 145 29.57 -5.43 -17.89
C LYS A 145 28.14 -6.00 -17.99
N PHE A 146 27.16 -5.32 -17.39
CA PHE A 146 25.76 -5.76 -17.38
C PHE A 146 24.91 -5.07 -18.46
N GLU A 147 25.48 -4.19 -19.30
CA GLU A 147 24.70 -3.40 -20.25
C GLU A 147 24.02 -4.22 -21.35
N ASN A 148 24.69 -5.27 -21.83
CA ASN A 148 24.22 -6.11 -22.94
C ASN A 148 23.70 -7.48 -22.48
N LEU A 149 23.46 -7.65 -21.17
CA LEU A 149 22.87 -8.88 -20.67
C LEU A 149 21.38 -8.88 -20.98
N LYS A 150 20.89 -10.02 -21.48
CA LYS A 150 19.46 -10.25 -21.59
C LYS A 150 18.82 -10.26 -20.21
N VAL A 151 17.59 -9.77 -20.14
CA VAL A 151 16.83 -9.74 -18.89
C VAL A 151 16.57 -11.17 -18.40
N ASN A 152 17.06 -11.50 -17.20
CA ASN A 152 16.75 -12.78 -16.55
C ASN A 152 15.30 -12.77 -16.02
N TRP A 153 14.64 -13.92 -16.00
CA TRP A 153 13.30 -14.10 -15.44
C TRP A 153 13.17 -13.56 -14.01
N PHE A 154 14.22 -13.68 -13.19
CA PHE A 154 14.22 -13.15 -11.82
C PHE A 154 14.07 -11.63 -11.77
N SER A 155 14.61 -10.90 -12.75
CA SER A 155 14.45 -9.45 -12.86
C SER A 155 12.99 -9.09 -13.11
N TRP A 156 12.30 -9.84 -13.98
CA TRP A 156 10.88 -9.66 -14.26
C TRP A 156 10.02 -9.93 -13.02
N VAL A 157 10.31 -10.97 -12.25
CA VAL A 157 9.60 -11.25 -11.00
C VAL A 157 9.79 -10.13 -10.01
N PHE A 158 11.03 -9.65 -9.83
CA PHE A 158 11.33 -8.64 -8.82
C PHE A 158 10.67 -7.28 -9.16
N ILE A 159 10.76 -6.86 -10.43
CA ILE A 159 10.09 -5.66 -10.93
C ILE A 159 8.57 -5.84 -10.86
N GLY A 160 8.06 -7.04 -11.18
CA GLY A 160 6.64 -7.37 -11.10
C GLY A 160 6.10 -7.23 -9.69
N VAL A 161 6.75 -7.86 -8.71
CA VAL A 161 6.36 -7.76 -7.30
C VAL A 161 6.36 -6.31 -6.83
N TRP A 162 7.41 -5.54 -7.15
CA TRP A 162 7.47 -4.13 -6.80
C TRP A 162 6.34 -3.31 -7.45
N LEU A 163 6.07 -3.54 -8.74
CA LEU A 163 5.00 -2.86 -9.46
C LEU A 163 3.62 -3.21 -8.90
N THR A 164 3.38 -4.49 -8.59
CA THR A 164 2.15 -4.96 -7.94
C THR A 164 1.95 -4.25 -6.60
N ILE A 165 2.97 -4.21 -5.73
CA ILE A 165 2.88 -3.56 -4.42
C ILE A 165 2.68 -2.04 -4.58
N THR A 166 3.31 -1.43 -5.58
CA THR A 166 3.14 0.00 -5.89
C THR A 166 1.69 0.30 -6.26
N ILE A 167 1.11 -0.45 -7.20
CA ILE A 167 -0.28 -0.28 -7.61
C ILE A 167 -1.23 -0.60 -6.45
N HIS A 168 -0.96 -1.67 -5.68
CA HIS A 168 -1.70 -2.00 -4.46
C HIS A 168 -1.75 -0.82 -3.49
N SER A 169 -0.63 -0.12 -3.27
CA SER A 169 -0.57 1.05 -2.40
C SER A 169 -1.47 2.21 -2.84
N ILE A 170 -1.65 2.38 -4.16
CA ILE A 170 -2.54 3.38 -4.74
C ILE A 170 -4.01 2.98 -4.51
N PHE A 171 -4.36 1.72 -4.75
CA PHE A 171 -5.71 1.20 -4.52
C PHE A 171 -6.12 1.29 -3.05
N LEU A 172 -5.20 0.97 -2.12
CA LEU A 172 -5.42 1.17 -0.69
C LEU A 172 -5.78 2.62 -0.35
N SER A 173 -5.10 3.60 -0.96
CA SER A 173 -5.43 5.02 -0.75
C SER A 173 -6.79 5.42 -1.33
N ILE A 174 -7.13 4.93 -2.53
CA ILE A 174 -8.44 5.17 -3.14
C ILE A 174 -9.54 4.63 -2.23
N ARG A 175 -9.37 3.41 -1.72
CA ARG A 175 -10.28 2.80 -0.75
C ARG A 175 -10.38 3.62 0.53
N ASN A 176 -9.25 4.01 1.11
CA ASN A 176 -9.22 4.82 2.33
C ASN A 176 -9.95 6.17 2.13
N MET A 177 -9.77 6.81 0.98
CA MET A 177 -10.49 8.03 0.61
C MET A 177 -12.00 7.79 0.49
N LYS A 178 -12.43 6.70 -0.16
CA LYS A 178 -13.85 6.30 -0.21
C LYS A 178 -14.41 6.09 1.19
N THR A 179 -13.70 5.35 2.05
CA THR A 179 -14.16 5.04 3.41
C THR A 179 -14.24 6.31 4.25
N LEU A 180 -13.27 7.22 4.14
CA LEU A 180 -13.31 8.52 4.81
C LEU A 180 -14.47 9.38 4.31
N TYR A 181 -14.72 9.43 3.00
CA TYR A 181 -15.85 10.15 2.43
C TYR A 181 -17.18 9.63 2.99
N LEU A 182 -17.38 8.30 2.96
CA LEU A 182 -18.58 7.67 3.51
C LEU A 182 -18.71 7.91 5.02
N TYR A 183 -17.60 7.97 5.74
CA TYR A 183 -17.56 8.27 7.17
C TYR A 183 -18.00 9.70 7.47
N VAL A 184 -17.47 10.69 6.74
CA VAL A 184 -17.79 12.11 6.93
C VAL A 184 -19.20 12.45 6.46
N THR A 185 -19.69 11.81 5.40
CA THR A 185 -21.01 12.08 4.80
C THR A 185 -22.14 11.22 5.37
N TYR A 186 -21.86 10.33 6.31
CA TYR A 186 -22.87 9.46 6.91
C TYR A 186 -23.96 10.26 7.62
N LYS A 187 -25.17 10.27 7.04
CA LYS A 187 -26.40 10.74 7.70
C LYS A 187 -27.12 9.54 8.30
N LYS A 188 -27.38 9.57 9.61
CA LYS A 188 -28.21 8.55 10.28
C LYS A 188 -29.59 8.55 9.58
N PRO A 189 -30.14 7.40 9.15
CA PRO A 189 -31.50 7.36 8.63
C PRO A 189 -32.43 7.91 9.71
N SER A 190 -33.24 8.90 9.34
CA SER A 190 -34.32 9.41 10.20
C SER A 190 -35.23 8.23 10.49
N SER A 191 -35.34 7.85 11.77
CA SER A 191 -36.32 6.89 12.23
C SER A 191 -37.71 7.48 11.97
N SER A 192 -38.30 7.09 10.84
CA SER A 192 -39.74 7.19 10.58
C SER A 192 -40.43 5.99 11.21
#